data_AF-A0A158BLV6-F1
#
_entry.id   AF-A0A158BLV6-F1
#
_cell.length_a   1.000
_cell.length_b   1.000
_cell.length_c   1.000
_cell.angle_alpha   90.00
_cell.angle_beta   90.00
_cell.angle_gamma   90.00
#
_symmetry.space_group_name_H-M   'P 1'
#
loop_
_entity.id
_entity.type
_entity.pdbx_description
1 polymer ?
#
loop_
_entity_poly.entity_id
_entity_poly.type
_entity_poly.pdbx_seq_one_letter_code
_entity_poly.pdbx_strand_id
1 'polypeptide(L)'
;MSDNKTSNDSSSTDARRSGADSSAAGHSQDETRDRRSANPTAPPEAAAAASAPGPQASATERASTDAPSSASNVEPVDPSQARHDEARQATREARASSASATAAQEAVVPETRRADSRASLAQNLETATEAQAASAANSHSASSDSPMGRTASQPAVGLPPEFTAAPDFGKLNAPPLPLPEHAAPPQPAYLKQSDSAWSVFGRIIAARARQIFDRAGQRVTQRTLRIGVSARIFHPEPGARGLRGKTLQYLEESIAHWVMSRDVLVFMIPTVGNQGMLHTSNIRLRDYAKHLDGLLLQGGADVSPQSYEEVTTRPEWPGDRVRDMYELELLHEFIESGKPVLGVCRGCQLINVAFGGTLYGDIATDVPTAGIHVNEQYDQHRHSIRFPDGSTLANMFPHQREAIVNSIHHQAVKTVGRDLNIEAVSASDGIIEAVRYRKAPFVVGVQWHPEFHRAGGAELLDCTPLLDTFLRVARETRF
;
A
#
# COMPACT_ATOMS: atom_id res chain seq x y z
N MET A 1 -1.69 39.89 -30.84
CA MET A 1 -2.69 40.65 -31.62
C MET A 1 -3.86 39.73 -31.87
N SER A 2 -5.06 39.97 -31.36
CA SER A 2 -5.43 40.97 -30.35
C SER A 2 -6.61 40.45 -29.53
N ASP A 3 -6.82 41.01 -28.35
CA ASP A 3 -7.92 40.70 -27.45
C ASP A 3 -9.28 40.95 -28.09
N ASN A 4 -10.33 40.32 -27.56
CA ASN A 4 -11.63 40.97 -27.51
C ASN A 4 -12.30 40.74 -26.15
N LYS A 5 -12.64 41.83 -25.48
CA LYS A 5 -13.22 41.87 -24.13
C LYS A 5 -14.20 43.04 -24.07
N THR A 6 -15.49 42.73 -24.16
CA THR A 6 -16.56 43.72 -23.98
C THR A 6 -17.53 43.25 -22.92
N SER A 7 -17.34 43.77 -21.71
CA SER A 7 -18.42 43.86 -20.71
C SER A 7 -19.55 44.74 -21.22
N ASN A 8 -20.76 44.53 -20.71
CA ASN A 8 -21.69 45.64 -20.51
C ASN A 8 -22.42 45.45 -19.17
N ASP A 9 -22.85 46.55 -18.58
CA ASP A 9 -23.29 46.68 -17.18
C ASP A 9 -24.59 47.52 -17.10
N SER A 10 -25.09 47.79 -15.90
CA SER A 10 -26.22 48.67 -15.53
C SER A 10 -27.66 48.13 -15.72
N SER A 11 -28.66 48.49 -14.92
CA SER A 11 -28.63 49.03 -13.53
C SER A 11 -30.04 49.16 -12.88
N SER A 12 -30.10 48.87 -11.56
CA SER A 12 -30.85 49.63 -10.51
C SER A 12 -32.38 49.49 -10.31
N THR A 13 -32.80 50.05 -9.15
CA THR A 13 -34.15 50.15 -8.53
C THR A 13 -34.75 48.82 -8.04
N ASP A 14 -35.02 48.55 -6.75
CA ASP A 14 -35.32 49.29 -5.49
C ASP A 14 -36.81 49.48 -5.17
N ALA A 15 -37.26 48.86 -4.07
CA ALA A 15 -38.51 49.14 -3.36
C ALA A 15 -38.50 48.51 -1.95
N ARG A 16 -38.63 49.33 -0.90
CA ARG A 16 -38.91 48.90 0.50
C ARG A 16 -40.35 49.25 0.89
N ARG A 17 -41.02 48.38 1.68
CA ARG A 17 -42.09 48.64 2.71
C ARG A 17 -42.89 47.34 2.96
N SER A 18 -43.71 47.15 4.01
CA SER A 18 -43.65 47.45 5.47
C SER A 18 -45.06 47.21 6.06
N GLY A 19 -45.18 46.51 7.19
CA GLY A 19 -46.46 46.22 7.88
C GLY A 19 -46.57 44.71 8.20
N ALA A 20 -46.83 44.20 9.41
CA ALA A 20 -47.41 44.67 10.69
C ALA A 20 -48.92 44.39 10.89
N ASP A 21 -49.27 44.06 12.14
CA ASP A 21 -50.59 43.77 12.73
C ASP A 21 -51.38 42.52 12.28
N SER A 22 -52.21 41.86 13.12
CA SER A 22 -52.27 41.80 14.61
C SER A 22 -53.28 40.73 15.13
N SER A 23 -53.15 40.29 16.40
CA SER A 23 -54.23 39.75 17.28
C SER A 23 -54.89 38.39 16.88
N ALA A 24 -55.71 37.65 17.66
CA ALA A 24 -56.16 37.61 19.08
C ALA A 24 -56.99 36.30 19.31
N ALA A 25 -57.47 35.86 20.51
CA ALA A 25 -56.99 35.90 21.91
C ALA A 25 -57.96 35.10 22.84
N GLY A 26 -57.47 34.39 23.88
CA GLY A 26 -58.27 33.71 24.93
C GLY A 26 -57.40 32.76 25.77
N HIS A 27 -57.28 32.83 27.11
CA HIS A 27 -58.27 32.62 28.21
C HIS A 27 -58.58 31.12 28.47
N SER A 28 -58.67 30.62 29.72
CA SER A 28 -58.73 31.29 31.04
C SER A 28 -58.00 30.53 32.19
N GLN A 29 -57.98 31.18 33.37
CA GLN A 29 -57.49 30.70 34.67
C GLN A 29 -58.43 29.65 35.31
N ASP A 30 -57.97 28.97 36.37
CA ASP A 30 -58.59 29.02 37.72
C ASP A 30 -57.61 28.59 38.84
N GLU A 31 -57.94 28.86 40.11
CA GLU A 31 -57.19 28.49 41.33
C GLU A 31 -57.84 27.31 42.11
N THR A 32 -57.18 26.77 43.15
CA THR A 32 -57.65 26.70 44.57
C THR A 32 -56.80 25.75 45.45
N ARG A 33 -57.19 25.51 46.72
CA ARG A 33 -56.34 25.05 47.85
C ARG A 33 -56.77 23.70 48.48
N ASP A 34 -55.95 23.30 49.47
CA ASP A 34 -56.28 22.52 50.71
C ASP A 34 -56.15 20.98 50.66
N ARG A 35 -55.90 20.24 51.77
CA ARG A 35 -55.09 20.46 53.01
C ARG A 35 -55.09 19.17 53.89
N ARG A 36 -53.95 18.84 54.52
CA ARG A 36 -53.78 18.10 55.82
C ARG A 36 -53.93 16.56 55.93
N SER A 37 -53.32 16.07 57.03
CA SER A 37 -53.39 14.74 57.68
C SER A 37 -52.60 13.58 57.06
N ALA A 38 -51.87 12.73 57.81
CA ALA A 38 -51.50 12.76 59.25
C ALA A 38 -50.22 11.92 59.55
N ASN A 39 -49.72 12.02 60.78
CA ASN A 39 -48.58 11.28 61.41
C ASN A 39 -49.12 10.67 62.76
N PRO A 40 -48.38 9.99 63.68
CA PRO A 40 -47.00 9.45 63.66
C PRO A 40 -46.83 8.03 64.30
N THR A 41 -45.58 7.55 64.44
CA THR A 41 -45.12 6.63 65.53
C THR A 41 -43.62 6.85 65.83
N ALA A 42 -43.10 6.48 67.02
CA ALA A 42 -41.80 6.97 67.53
C ALA A 42 -40.99 6.00 68.44
N PRO A 43 -39.68 6.24 68.73
CA PRO A 43 -38.78 5.33 69.48
C PRO A 43 -37.98 5.91 70.69
N PRO A 44 -37.48 5.06 71.62
CA PRO A 44 -36.28 5.23 72.46
C PRO A 44 -35.13 4.30 71.96
N GLU A 45 -33.93 4.09 72.55
CA GLU A 45 -33.20 4.46 73.79
C GLU A 45 -31.77 4.99 73.42
N ALA A 46 -30.99 5.73 74.23
CA ALA A 46 -30.13 5.40 75.40
C ALA A 46 -28.97 4.39 75.14
N ALA A 47 -27.74 4.50 75.71
CA ALA A 47 -27.17 5.39 76.74
C ALA A 47 -25.65 5.72 76.47
N ALA A 48 -24.89 6.24 77.45
CA ALA A 48 -23.59 6.94 77.26
C ALA A 48 -22.40 6.50 78.16
N ALA A 49 -21.17 6.93 77.83
CA ALA A 49 -19.97 6.88 78.68
C ALA A 49 -18.91 7.98 78.35
N ALA A 50 -18.07 8.33 79.35
CA ALA A 50 -17.07 9.43 79.37
C ALA A 50 -15.72 9.08 78.65
N SER A 51 -14.68 9.93 78.51
CA SER A 51 -14.18 11.03 79.37
C SER A 51 -13.26 12.07 78.66
N ALA A 52 -12.74 13.03 79.43
CA ALA A 52 -11.82 14.14 79.06
C ALA A 52 -10.57 14.13 80.01
N PRO A 53 -9.60 15.10 80.07
CA PRO A 53 -9.51 16.43 79.41
C PRO A 53 -8.08 16.86 78.94
N GLY A 54 -7.92 18.12 78.46
CA GLY A 54 -6.66 18.88 78.62
C GLY A 54 -6.22 19.77 77.45
N PRO A 55 -5.49 20.90 77.67
CA PRO A 55 -5.64 22.10 76.82
C PRO A 55 -4.31 22.75 76.32
N GLN A 56 -4.43 24.00 75.81
CA GLN A 56 -3.40 24.98 75.36
C GLN A 56 -3.14 25.00 73.84
N ALA A 57 -3.02 26.16 73.15
CA ALA A 57 -3.25 27.57 73.55
C ALA A 57 -3.59 28.48 72.34
N SER A 58 -4.06 29.72 72.63
CA SER A 58 -4.13 30.96 71.80
C SER A 58 -4.06 30.85 70.26
N ALA A 59 -5.06 31.20 69.44
CA ALA A 59 -6.04 32.31 69.38
C ALA A 59 -5.57 33.61 68.69
N THR A 60 -6.51 34.23 67.95
CA THR A 60 -6.54 35.64 67.43
C THR A 60 -5.48 36.10 66.41
N GLU A 61 -5.77 36.95 65.42
CA GLU A 61 -7.03 37.26 64.67
C GLU A 61 -6.72 38.22 63.50
N ARG A 62 -7.48 38.14 62.38
CA ARG A 62 -7.69 39.23 61.37
C ARG A 62 -6.46 39.72 60.57
N ALA A 63 -6.60 40.47 59.47
CA ALA A 63 -7.60 40.51 58.38
C ALA A 63 -7.06 41.37 57.20
N SER A 64 -7.77 41.37 56.07
CA SER A 64 -7.66 42.31 54.94
C SER A 64 -6.33 42.45 54.18
N THR A 65 -6.34 41.90 52.96
CA THR A 65 -6.19 42.65 51.70
C THR A 65 -5.54 44.04 51.74
N ASP A 66 -4.45 44.22 50.99
CA ASP A 66 -4.48 45.14 49.84
C ASP A 66 -3.39 44.78 48.82
N ALA A 67 -3.52 45.27 47.58
CA ALA A 67 -2.56 45.01 46.50
C ALA A 67 -2.23 46.29 45.70
N PRO A 68 -0.95 46.65 45.56
CA PRO A 68 -0.49 47.62 44.56
C PRO A 68 0.30 46.95 43.42
N SER A 69 0.20 47.52 42.23
CA SER A 69 0.90 47.06 41.02
C SER A 69 2.34 47.56 40.90
N SER A 70 3.14 46.85 40.10
CA SER A 70 4.38 47.33 39.45
C SER A 70 5.65 47.46 40.32
N ALA A 71 6.31 46.33 40.52
CA ALA A 71 7.78 46.25 40.66
C ALA A 71 8.33 45.17 39.70
N SER A 72 9.53 45.38 39.17
CA SER A 72 10.13 44.50 38.15
C SER A 72 10.68 43.20 38.75
N ASN A 73 9.99 42.08 38.56
CA ASN A 73 10.50 40.76 38.92
C ASN A 73 11.25 40.12 37.73
N VAL A 74 12.52 39.79 37.96
CA VAL A 74 13.24 38.82 37.13
C VAL A 74 12.74 37.43 37.49
N GLU A 75 12.22 36.66 36.53
CA GLU A 75 11.84 35.28 36.79
C GLU A 75 13.08 34.41 37.09
N PRO A 76 12.99 33.46 38.05
CA PRO A 76 14.06 32.50 38.29
C PRO A 76 14.15 31.52 37.11
N VAL A 77 15.07 31.78 36.19
CA VAL A 77 15.32 30.96 34.99
C VAL A 77 15.49 29.49 35.36
N ASP A 78 14.66 28.60 34.81
CA ASP A 78 14.78 27.16 35.00
C ASP A 78 16.14 26.67 34.46
N PRO A 79 17.02 26.11 35.31
CA PRO A 79 18.33 25.63 34.87
C PRO A 79 18.26 24.48 33.86
N SER A 80 17.14 23.78 33.72
CA SER A 80 16.93 22.80 32.65
C SER A 80 16.67 23.48 31.30
N GLN A 81 15.81 24.51 31.28
CA GLN A 81 15.43 25.22 30.06
C GLN A 81 16.61 25.98 29.45
N ALA A 82 17.41 26.67 30.27
CA ALA A 82 18.64 27.33 29.82
C ALA A 82 19.60 26.35 29.12
N ARG A 83 19.86 25.19 29.72
CA ARG A 83 20.72 24.14 29.12
C ARG A 83 20.13 23.54 27.85
N HIS A 84 18.82 23.49 27.70
CA HIS A 84 18.18 23.05 26.46
C HIS A 84 18.37 24.04 25.31
N ASP A 85 18.30 25.35 25.58
CA ASP A 85 18.50 26.37 24.54
C ASP A 85 20.00 26.60 24.23
N GLU A 86 20.91 26.47 25.19
CA GLU A 86 22.36 26.37 24.95
C GLU A 86 22.68 25.18 24.02
N ALA A 87 22.14 23.99 24.29
CA ALA A 87 22.35 22.81 23.45
C ALA A 87 21.77 22.98 22.03
N ARG A 88 20.63 23.68 21.89
CA ARG A 88 20.05 24.05 20.59
C ARG A 88 20.93 25.05 19.83
N GLN A 89 21.51 26.04 20.51
CA GLN A 89 22.42 26.99 19.89
C GLN A 89 23.70 26.30 19.40
N ALA A 90 24.37 25.52 20.26
CA ALA A 90 25.57 24.75 19.88
C ALA A 90 25.30 23.81 18.69
N THR A 91 24.11 23.20 18.61
CA THR A 91 23.70 22.36 17.48
C THR A 91 23.53 23.16 16.18
N ARG A 92 23.06 24.42 16.24
CA ARG A 92 22.96 25.31 15.07
C ARG A 92 24.34 25.76 14.58
N GLU A 93 25.22 26.15 15.50
CA GLU A 93 26.58 26.59 15.20
C GLU A 93 27.42 25.46 14.59
N ALA A 94 27.31 24.23 15.13
CA ALA A 94 27.96 23.05 14.55
C ALA A 94 27.48 22.76 13.11
N ARG A 95 26.17 22.88 12.82
CA ARG A 95 25.63 22.72 11.46
C ARG A 95 26.11 23.80 10.50
N ALA A 96 26.18 25.05 10.93
CA ALA A 96 26.70 26.16 10.12
C ALA A 96 28.19 25.97 9.79
N SER A 97 28.99 25.53 10.77
CA SER A 97 30.41 25.20 10.58
C SER A 97 30.61 24.08 9.56
N SER A 98 29.88 22.96 9.68
CA SER A 98 29.94 21.85 8.72
C SER A 98 29.53 22.27 7.30
N ALA A 99 28.46 23.06 7.14
CA ALA A 99 28.04 23.55 5.83
C ALA A 99 29.11 24.43 5.16
N SER A 100 29.75 25.31 5.92
CA SER A 100 30.88 26.14 5.45
C SER A 100 32.08 25.28 5.03
N ALA A 101 32.41 24.25 5.82
CA ALA A 101 33.50 23.33 5.50
C ALA A 101 33.25 22.52 4.21
N THR A 102 32.02 22.05 3.96
CA THR A 102 31.67 21.37 2.71
C THR A 102 31.78 22.30 1.50
N ALA A 103 31.21 23.52 1.58
CA ALA A 103 31.31 24.50 0.50
C ALA A 103 32.77 24.86 0.16
N ALA A 104 33.64 24.98 1.17
CA ALA A 104 35.07 25.19 0.99
C ALA A 104 35.79 24.01 0.31
N GLN A 105 35.35 22.76 0.52
CA GLN A 105 35.92 21.60 -0.16
C GLN A 105 35.47 21.49 -1.63
N GLU A 106 34.20 21.77 -1.92
CA GLU A 106 33.67 21.71 -3.30
C GLU A 106 34.30 22.76 -4.23
N ALA A 107 34.68 23.92 -3.68
CA ALA A 107 35.37 24.99 -4.40
C ALA A 107 36.82 24.66 -4.81
N VAL A 108 37.42 23.59 -4.26
CA VAL A 108 38.86 23.26 -4.43
C VAL A 108 39.10 22.17 -5.49
N VAL A 109 38.06 21.67 -6.16
CA VAL A 109 38.19 20.67 -7.24
C VAL A 109 38.49 21.34 -8.59
N PRO A 110 39.69 21.19 -9.19
CA PRO A 110 40.05 21.86 -10.43
C PRO A 110 39.28 21.30 -11.65
N GLU A 111 38.90 22.19 -12.57
CA GLU A 111 38.04 21.85 -13.72
C GLU A 111 38.63 20.80 -14.67
N THR A 112 39.96 20.69 -14.76
CA THR A 112 40.64 19.68 -15.61
C THR A 112 40.15 18.27 -15.31
N ARG A 113 40.01 17.88 -14.03
CA ARG A 113 39.46 16.57 -13.65
C ARG A 113 38.02 16.34 -14.12
N ARG A 114 37.23 17.41 -14.29
CA ARG A 114 35.85 17.35 -14.83
C ARG A 114 35.83 17.28 -16.37
N ALA A 115 36.89 17.70 -17.04
CA ALA A 115 37.07 17.52 -18.48
C ALA A 115 37.57 16.09 -18.81
N ASP A 116 38.63 15.63 -18.14
CA ASP A 116 39.25 14.31 -18.38
C ASP A 116 38.25 13.15 -18.19
N SER A 117 37.43 13.24 -17.14
CA SER A 117 36.38 12.26 -16.84
C SER A 117 35.24 12.25 -17.86
N ARG A 118 34.91 13.39 -18.48
CA ARG A 118 33.93 13.47 -19.58
C ARG A 118 34.49 12.91 -20.89
N ALA A 119 35.76 13.18 -21.19
CA ALA A 119 36.43 12.63 -22.38
C ALA A 119 36.50 11.10 -22.32
N SER A 120 36.92 10.54 -21.17
CA SER A 120 36.94 9.08 -20.96
C SER A 120 35.55 8.45 -21.06
N LEU A 121 34.50 9.10 -20.55
CA LEU A 121 33.13 8.60 -20.65
C LEU A 121 32.64 8.51 -22.10
N ALA A 122 32.92 9.54 -22.92
CA ALA A 122 32.55 9.55 -24.34
C ALA A 122 33.24 8.42 -25.12
N GLN A 123 34.55 8.24 -24.95
CA GLN A 123 35.32 7.20 -25.63
C GLN A 123 34.86 5.77 -25.29
N ASN A 124 34.43 5.55 -24.04
CA ASN A 124 33.87 4.26 -23.61
C ASN A 124 32.49 3.98 -24.24
N LEU A 125 31.66 5.01 -24.46
CA LEU A 125 30.36 4.91 -25.13
C LEU A 125 30.50 4.57 -26.62
N GLU A 126 31.46 5.22 -27.30
CA GLU A 126 31.73 5.02 -28.72
C GLU A 126 32.20 3.58 -28.99
N THR A 127 33.18 3.11 -28.21
CA THR A 127 33.71 1.73 -28.25
C THR A 127 32.63 0.67 -28.00
N ALA A 128 31.70 0.92 -27.07
CA ALA A 128 30.59 0.01 -26.78
C ALA A 128 29.57 -0.09 -27.94
N THR A 129 29.40 1.01 -28.69
CA THR A 129 28.45 1.08 -29.81
C THR A 129 28.96 0.28 -31.02
N GLU A 130 30.25 0.39 -31.34
CA GLU A 130 30.88 -0.40 -32.42
C GLU A 130 30.83 -1.90 -32.16
N ALA A 131 31.04 -2.33 -30.90
CA ALA A 131 30.97 -3.72 -30.48
C ALA A 131 29.57 -4.33 -30.68
N GLN A 132 28.50 -3.56 -30.43
CA GLN A 132 27.14 -4.03 -30.71
C GLN A 132 26.86 -4.15 -32.21
N ALA A 133 27.29 -3.18 -33.03
CA ALA A 133 27.13 -3.22 -34.48
C ALA A 133 27.82 -4.45 -35.11
N ALA A 134 29.02 -4.79 -34.65
CA ALA A 134 29.75 -5.97 -35.10
C ALA A 134 29.02 -7.29 -34.77
N SER A 135 28.31 -7.37 -33.64
CA SER A 135 27.56 -8.57 -33.24
C SER A 135 26.33 -8.83 -34.14
N ALA A 136 25.65 -7.78 -34.59
CA ALA A 136 24.42 -7.88 -35.37
C ALA A 136 24.64 -8.44 -36.79
N ALA A 137 25.82 -8.21 -37.38
CA ALA A 137 26.16 -8.65 -38.73
C ALA A 137 26.43 -10.17 -38.85
N ASN A 138 26.66 -10.87 -37.74
CA ASN A 138 27.27 -12.20 -37.75
C ASN A 138 26.28 -13.38 -37.55
N SER A 139 24.98 -13.14 -37.74
CA SER A 139 23.98 -14.20 -37.83
C SER A 139 23.01 -13.92 -38.97
N HIS A 140 23.13 -14.68 -40.07
CA HIS A 140 22.11 -14.98 -41.10
C HIS A 140 22.79 -15.74 -42.28
N SER A 141 22.94 -17.07 -42.19
CA SER A 141 23.30 -17.91 -43.33
C SER A 141 22.85 -19.37 -43.14
N ALA A 142 22.47 -20.03 -44.25
CA ALA A 142 21.73 -21.30 -44.35
C ALA A 142 20.19 -21.18 -44.07
N SER A 143 19.28 -21.76 -44.88
CA SER A 143 19.46 -22.63 -46.06
C SER A 143 18.30 -22.60 -47.09
N SER A 144 18.67 -22.61 -48.38
CA SER A 144 17.98 -23.24 -49.54
C SER A 144 16.48 -23.01 -49.85
N ASP A 145 16.25 -22.26 -50.94
CA ASP A 145 15.27 -22.49 -52.04
C ASP A 145 15.06 -23.98 -52.45
N SER A 146 14.04 -24.46 -53.19
CA SER A 146 12.73 -24.00 -53.75
C SER A 146 12.08 -25.20 -54.52
N PRO A 147 10.98 -25.14 -55.32
CA PRO A 147 9.87 -24.18 -55.46
C PRO A 147 8.45 -24.85 -55.52
N MET A 148 7.44 -24.10 -56.01
CA MET A 148 6.04 -24.47 -56.36
C MET A 148 5.04 -24.63 -55.19
N GLY A 149 3.79 -24.13 -55.26
CA GLY A 149 3.18 -23.22 -56.25
C GLY A 149 1.64 -23.16 -56.19
N ARG A 150 1.05 -22.09 -56.76
CA ARG A 150 -0.40 -21.84 -57.02
C ARG A 150 -1.32 -21.31 -55.89
N THR A 151 -1.63 -20.01 -56.00
CA THR A 151 -2.98 -19.36 -56.00
C THR A 151 -4.03 -19.54 -54.88
N ALA A 152 -4.73 -18.41 -54.61
CA ALA A 152 -6.14 -18.27 -54.20
C ALA A 152 -6.52 -18.25 -52.69
N SER A 153 -6.56 -17.04 -52.14
CA SER A 153 -7.68 -16.45 -51.36
C SER A 153 -8.70 -17.34 -50.63
N GLN A 154 -8.88 -17.12 -49.32
CA GLN A 154 -10.14 -17.35 -48.60
C GLN A 154 -10.50 -16.15 -47.69
N PRO A 155 -11.81 -15.90 -47.42
CA PRO A 155 -12.29 -14.81 -46.56
C PRO A 155 -12.43 -15.22 -45.08
N ALA A 156 -12.81 -14.25 -44.23
CA ALA A 156 -13.10 -14.48 -42.82
C ALA A 156 -14.34 -15.38 -42.60
N VAL A 157 -14.32 -16.18 -41.53
CA VAL A 157 -15.43 -17.05 -41.11
C VAL A 157 -16.26 -16.37 -40.03
N GLY A 158 -17.55 -16.17 -40.29
CA GLY A 158 -18.53 -15.74 -39.29
C GLY A 158 -19.06 -16.91 -38.44
N LEU A 159 -19.55 -16.61 -37.24
CA LEU A 159 -20.17 -17.61 -36.36
C LEU A 159 -21.53 -18.09 -36.90
N PRO A 160 -21.91 -19.37 -36.72
CA PRO A 160 -23.24 -19.86 -37.07
C PRO A 160 -24.36 -19.19 -36.25
N PRO A 161 -25.56 -18.99 -36.83
CA PRO A 161 -26.65 -18.22 -36.21
C PRO A 161 -27.28 -18.87 -34.96
N GLU A 162 -27.00 -20.14 -34.68
CA GLU A 162 -27.53 -20.85 -33.49
C GLU A 162 -27.00 -20.29 -32.17
N PHE A 163 -25.86 -19.59 -32.17
CA PHE A 163 -25.29 -18.96 -30.97
C PHE A 163 -25.90 -17.60 -30.60
N THR A 164 -26.90 -17.11 -31.34
CA THR A 164 -27.56 -15.81 -31.10
C THR A 164 -29.01 -15.90 -30.60
N ALA A 165 -29.53 -17.11 -30.34
CA ALA A 165 -30.86 -17.30 -29.79
C ALA A 165 -30.82 -17.53 -28.26
N ALA A 166 -31.73 -16.87 -27.52
CA ALA A 166 -31.92 -17.16 -26.10
C ALA A 166 -32.59 -18.54 -25.90
N PRO A 167 -32.22 -19.32 -24.86
CA PRO A 167 -32.75 -20.65 -24.65
C PRO A 167 -34.25 -20.66 -24.30
N ASP A 168 -35.02 -21.47 -25.04
CA ASP A 168 -36.44 -21.71 -24.83
C ASP A 168 -36.65 -22.79 -23.75
N PHE A 169 -36.94 -22.35 -22.52
CA PHE A 169 -37.20 -23.23 -21.38
C PHE A 169 -38.59 -23.89 -21.40
N GLY A 170 -39.44 -23.62 -22.41
CA GLY A 170 -40.77 -24.23 -22.53
C GLY A 170 -40.77 -25.66 -23.08
N LYS A 171 -39.66 -26.10 -23.68
CA LYS A 171 -39.57 -27.42 -24.35
C LYS A 171 -39.23 -28.54 -23.36
N LEU A 172 -40.28 -29.22 -22.89
CA LEU A 172 -40.17 -30.59 -22.36
C LEU A 172 -39.70 -31.52 -23.49
N ASN A 173 -38.39 -31.82 -23.50
CA ASN A 173 -37.84 -32.84 -24.38
C ASN A 173 -38.51 -34.19 -24.08
N ALA A 174 -39.12 -34.80 -25.10
CA ALA A 174 -39.67 -36.14 -24.98
C ALA A 174 -38.54 -37.14 -24.60
N PRO A 175 -38.81 -38.13 -23.73
CA PRO A 175 -37.81 -39.14 -23.41
C PRO A 175 -37.38 -39.87 -24.69
N PRO A 176 -36.08 -40.18 -24.86
CA PRO A 176 -35.58 -40.77 -26.09
C PRO A 176 -36.26 -42.12 -26.35
N LEU A 177 -36.66 -42.33 -27.61
CA LEU A 177 -37.23 -43.60 -28.06
C LEU A 177 -36.23 -44.75 -27.80
N PRO A 178 -36.71 -45.96 -27.43
CA PRO A 178 -35.84 -47.12 -27.29
C PRO A 178 -35.01 -47.35 -28.56
N LEU A 179 -33.69 -47.42 -28.40
CA LEU A 179 -32.79 -47.73 -29.51
C LEU A 179 -33.04 -49.16 -30.01
N PRO A 180 -32.93 -49.42 -31.33
CA PRO A 180 -32.99 -50.79 -31.84
C PRO A 180 -31.85 -51.62 -31.25
N GLU A 181 -32.16 -52.87 -30.89
CA GLU A 181 -31.48 -53.67 -29.85
C GLU A 181 -30.01 -54.06 -30.14
N HIS A 182 -29.45 -53.65 -31.28
CA HIS A 182 -28.07 -53.92 -31.72
C HIS A 182 -27.29 -52.67 -32.17
N ALA A 183 -27.75 -51.46 -31.85
CA ALA A 183 -26.99 -50.22 -32.11
C ALA A 183 -25.87 -50.00 -31.08
N ALA A 184 -24.61 -50.09 -31.51
CA ALA A 184 -23.46 -49.77 -30.67
C ALA A 184 -23.37 -48.27 -30.34
N PRO A 185 -22.91 -47.87 -29.13
CA PRO A 185 -22.82 -46.46 -28.74
C PRO A 185 -21.81 -45.69 -29.60
N PRO A 186 -22.04 -44.39 -29.87
CA PRO A 186 -21.11 -43.56 -30.64
C PRO A 186 -19.78 -43.43 -29.91
N GLN A 187 -18.66 -43.57 -30.64
CA GLN A 187 -17.34 -43.48 -30.03
C GLN A 187 -17.00 -42.04 -29.61
N PRO A 188 -16.36 -41.83 -28.45
CA PRO A 188 -15.98 -40.50 -27.98
C PRO A 188 -14.88 -39.90 -28.86
N ALA A 189 -14.95 -38.59 -29.10
CA ALA A 189 -14.18 -37.86 -30.12
C ALA A 189 -12.64 -37.86 -29.95
N TYR A 190 -12.10 -38.45 -28.88
CA TYR A 190 -10.65 -38.64 -28.71
C TYR A 190 -10.11 -39.95 -29.32
N LEU A 191 -11.00 -40.89 -29.71
CA LEU A 191 -10.63 -42.12 -30.42
C LEU A 191 -10.70 -41.90 -31.94
N LYS A 192 -9.61 -42.23 -32.64
CA LYS A 192 -9.61 -42.35 -34.11
C LYS A 192 -9.94 -43.79 -34.51
N GLN A 193 -10.53 -44.00 -35.69
CA GLN A 193 -10.92 -45.33 -36.17
C GLN A 193 -9.75 -46.34 -36.31
N SER A 194 -8.50 -45.86 -36.32
CA SER A 194 -7.27 -46.66 -36.32
C SER A 194 -6.72 -47.01 -34.93
N ASP A 195 -7.36 -46.56 -33.84
CA ASP A 195 -6.79 -46.59 -32.49
C ASP A 195 -6.97 -47.94 -31.80
N SER A 196 -5.93 -48.78 -31.83
CA SER A 196 -5.87 -49.97 -30.97
C SER A 196 -5.79 -49.58 -29.49
N ALA A 197 -6.33 -50.40 -28.59
CA ALA A 197 -6.26 -50.16 -27.14
C ALA A 197 -4.81 -49.93 -26.65
N TRP A 198 -3.84 -50.68 -27.21
CA TRP A 198 -2.41 -50.50 -26.96
C TRP A 198 -1.88 -49.14 -27.41
N SER A 199 -2.35 -48.59 -28.53
CA SER A 199 -1.94 -47.26 -29.01
C SER A 199 -2.51 -46.12 -28.16
N VAL A 200 -3.70 -46.31 -27.55
CA VAL A 200 -4.31 -45.34 -26.63
C VAL A 200 -3.62 -45.40 -25.27
N PHE A 201 -3.41 -46.60 -24.74
CA PHE A 201 -2.63 -46.82 -23.52
C PHE A 201 -1.21 -46.28 -23.65
N GLY A 202 -0.52 -46.57 -24.76
CA GLY A 202 0.80 -46.04 -25.07
C GLY A 202 0.85 -44.50 -25.12
N ARG A 203 -0.17 -43.84 -25.70
CA ARG A 203 -0.31 -42.37 -25.65
C ARG A 203 -0.51 -41.83 -24.23
N ILE A 204 -1.34 -42.47 -23.41
CA ILE A 204 -1.59 -42.06 -22.02
C ILE A 204 -0.31 -42.23 -21.18
N ILE A 205 0.40 -43.35 -21.32
CA ILE A 205 1.67 -43.60 -20.64
C ILE A 205 2.75 -42.63 -21.13
N ALA A 206 2.87 -42.37 -22.43
CA ALA A 206 3.83 -41.40 -22.97
C ALA A 206 3.53 -39.96 -22.53
N ALA A 207 2.26 -39.56 -22.45
CA ALA A 207 1.85 -38.25 -21.95
C ALA A 207 2.16 -38.09 -20.46
N ARG A 208 1.85 -39.10 -19.63
CA ARG A 208 2.22 -39.12 -18.20
C ARG A 208 3.74 -39.14 -18.01
N ALA A 209 4.47 -39.94 -18.78
CA ALA A 209 5.93 -40.00 -18.73
C ALA A 209 6.54 -38.64 -19.09
N ARG A 210 6.07 -37.99 -20.16
CA ARG A 210 6.51 -36.63 -20.53
C ARG A 210 6.21 -35.63 -19.42
N GLN A 211 4.98 -35.58 -18.90
CA GLN A 211 4.60 -34.70 -17.78
C GLN A 211 5.44 -34.94 -16.50
N ILE A 212 5.85 -36.18 -16.24
CA ILE A 212 6.74 -36.54 -15.13
C ILE A 212 8.19 -36.09 -15.41
N PHE A 213 8.69 -36.30 -16.63
CA PHE A 213 10.02 -35.83 -17.05
C PHE A 213 10.11 -34.30 -17.08
N ASP A 214 9.06 -33.60 -17.52
CA ASP A 214 8.99 -32.14 -17.50
C ASP A 214 9.03 -31.61 -16.05
N ARG A 215 8.25 -32.21 -15.15
CA ARG A 215 8.29 -31.90 -13.70
C ARG A 215 9.64 -32.23 -13.05
N ALA A 216 10.27 -33.34 -13.43
CA ALA A 216 11.58 -33.73 -12.90
C ALA A 216 12.68 -32.80 -13.42
N GLY A 217 12.71 -32.52 -14.72
CA GLY A 217 13.66 -31.61 -15.37
C GLY A 217 13.57 -30.18 -14.83
N GLN A 218 12.35 -29.66 -14.62
CA GLN A 218 12.17 -28.35 -13.96
C GLN A 218 12.67 -28.36 -12.50
N ARG A 219 12.40 -29.42 -11.72
CA ARG A 219 12.91 -29.52 -10.34
C ARG A 219 14.44 -29.67 -10.25
N VAL A 220 15.08 -30.28 -11.24
CA VAL A 220 16.55 -30.47 -11.27
C VAL A 220 17.31 -29.24 -11.78
N THR A 221 16.64 -28.29 -12.45
CA THR A 221 17.30 -27.13 -13.10
C THR A 221 16.93 -25.76 -12.51
N GLN A 222 15.93 -25.67 -11.63
CA GLN A 222 15.51 -24.41 -11.01
C GLN A 222 16.28 -24.15 -9.70
N ARG A 223 17.31 -23.31 -9.77
CA ARG A 223 17.90 -22.66 -8.59
C ARG A 223 16.80 -21.92 -7.82
N THR A 224 16.77 -22.14 -6.50
CA THR A 224 15.83 -21.50 -5.56
C THR A 224 15.86 -19.98 -5.68
N LEU A 225 14.69 -19.36 -5.81
CA LEU A 225 14.55 -17.91 -5.87
C LEU A 225 14.95 -17.27 -4.53
N ARG A 226 15.49 -16.07 -4.60
CA ARG A 226 15.91 -15.23 -3.48
C ARG A 226 15.07 -13.96 -3.46
N ILE A 227 14.05 -13.91 -2.60
CA ILE A 227 13.17 -12.75 -2.50
C ILE A 227 13.66 -11.84 -1.38
N GLY A 228 13.88 -10.57 -1.71
CA GLY A 228 14.15 -9.53 -0.73
C GLY A 228 12.85 -9.06 -0.09
N VAL A 229 12.81 -8.94 1.23
CA VAL A 229 11.75 -8.23 1.95
C VAL A 229 12.37 -7.05 2.69
N SER A 230 11.86 -5.84 2.48
CA SER A 230 12.41 -4.65 3.13
C SER A 230 12.17 -4.67 4.65
N ALA A 231 13.20 -4.39 5.45
CA ALA A 231 13.03 -4.31 6.92
C ALA A 231 12.08 -3.18 7.34
N ARG A 232 11.23 -3.48 8.34
CA ARG A 232 10.59 -2.46 9.18
C ARG A 232 11.60 -1.90 10.18
N ILE A 233 11.43 -0.65 10.56
CA ILE A 233 12.20 0.00 11.63
C ILE A 233 11.32 0.11 12.87
N PHE A 234 11.86 -0.27 14.04
CA PHE A 234 11.34 0.16 15.34
C PHE A 234 12.25 1.28 15.85
N HIS A 235 11.68 2.44 16.13
CA HIS A 235 12.44 3.60 16.64
C HIS A 235 12.47 3.59 18.18
N PRO A 236 13.57 4.01 18.81
CA PRO A 236 13.75 3.91 20.26
C PRO A 236 12.77 4.83 21.01
N GLU A 237 12.12 4.28 22.02
CA GLU A 237 11.25 5.03 22.93
C GLU A 237 12.07 5.90 23.90
N PRO A 238 11.74 7.20 24.06
CA PRO A 238 12.45 8.09 24.98
C PRO A 238 12.48 7.55 26.43
N GLY A 239 13.68 7.39 26.98
CA GLY A 239 13.90 6.89 28.35
C GLY A 239 13.76 5.38 28.54
N ALA A 240 13.35 4.62 27.52
CA ALA A 240 13.23 3.17 27.61
C ALA A 240 14.59 2.47 27.72
N ARG A 241 14.61 1.31 28.39
CA ARG A 241 15.80 0.45 28.56
C ARG A 241 15.66 -0.85 27.76
N GLY A 242 16.77 -1.54 27.54
CA GLY A 242 16.78 -2.82 26.82
C GLY A 242 16.54 -2.66 25.33
N LEU A 243 15.66 -3.48 24.76
CA LEU A 243 15.32 -3.46 23.32
C LEU A 243 14.53 -2.21 22.91
N ARG A 244 13.58 -1.76 23.74
CA ARG A 244 12.72 -0.59 23.46
C ARG A 244 13.51 0.73 23.42
N GLY A 245 14.71 0.77 24.02
CA GLY A 245 15.64 1.90 23.96
C GLY A 245 16.64 1.84 22.79
N LYS A 246 16.39 1.03 21.76
CA LYS A 246 17.26 0.89 20.58
C LYS A 246 16.46 1.00 19.29
N THR A 247 17.09 1.50 18.23
CA THR A 247 16.61 1.26 16.87
C THR A 247 16.74 -0.23 16.55
N LEU A 248 15.65 -0.90 16.21
CA LEU A 248 15.65 -2.29 15.77
C LEU A 248 15.22 -2.35 14.30
N GLN A 249 15.70 -3.36 13.58
CA GLN A 249 15.23 -3.68 12.23
C GLN A 249 14.62 -5.07 12.25
N TYR A 250 13.44 -5.25 11.67
CA TYR A 250 12.68 -6.49 11.79
C TYR A 250 11.84 -6.83 10.56
N LEU A 251 11.46 -8.10 10.47
CA LEU A 251 10.63 -8.70 9.45
C LEU A 251 9.42 -9.32 10.15
N GLU A 252 8.20 -9.13 9.61
CA GLU A 252 7.03 -9.79 10.17
C GLU A 252 7.01 -11.28 9.78
N GLU A 253 6.62 -12.16 10.72
CA GLU A 253 6.59 -13.60 10.49
C GLU A 253 5.58 -14.00 9.40
N SER A 254 4.42 -13.34 9.39
CA SER A 254 3.31 -13.54 8.45
C SER A 254 3.77 -13.41 6.99
N ILE A 255 4.34 -12.27 6.61
CA ILE A 255 4.78 -11.96 5.25
C ILE A 255 5.95 -12.85 4.82
N ALA A 256 6.85 -13.21 5.76
CA ALA A 256 7.94 -14.15 5.50
C ALA A 256 7.40 -15.57 5.20
N HIS A 257 6.53 -16.10 6.06
CA HIS A 257 5.92 -17.43 5.88
C HIS A 257 5.00 -17.49 4.65
N TRP A 258 4.28 -16.41 4.33
CA TRP A 258 3.48 -16.30 3.12
C TRP A 258 4.32 -16.47 1.85
N VAL A 259 5.43 -15.73 1.73
CA VAL A 259 6.36 -15.86 0.59
C VAL A 259 7.05 -17.23 0.58
N MET A 260 7.50 -17.72 1.74
CA MET A 260 8.17 -19.02 1.88
C MET A 260 7.28 -20.23 1.54
N SER A 261 5.96 -20.05 1.43
CA SER A 261 5.01 -21.11 1.00
C SER A 261 5.24 -21.66 -0.42
N ARG A 262 6.18 -21.09 -1.18
CA ARG A 262 6.44 -21.37 -2.61
C ARG A 262 7.86 -21.83 -2.93
N ASP A 263 8.52 -22.51 -1.98
CA ASP A 263 9.89 -23.03 -2.13
C ASP A 263 10.92 -21.95 -2.52
N VAL A 264 10.92 -20.81 -1.80
CA VAL A 264 11.84 -19.68 -2.02
C VAL A 264 12.60 -19.30 -0.75
N LEU A 265 13.78 -18.71 -0.91
CA LEU A 265 14.58 -18.14 0.18
C LEU A 265 14.21 -16.66 0.38
N VAL A 266 13.72 -16.31 1.56
CA VAL A 266 13.47 -14.93 1.97
C VAL A 266 14.71 -14.33 2.60
N PHE A 267 15.06 -13.10 2.20
CA PHE A 267 16.15 -12.32 2.77
C PHE A 267 15.59 -10.98 3.27
N MET A 268 15.73 -10.70 4.57
CA MET A 268 15.49 -9.34 5.07
C MET A 268 16.57 -8.41 4.51
N ILE A 269 16.17 -7.37 3.79
CA ILE A 269 17.04 -6.29 3.37
C ILE A 269 17.06 -5.26 4.51
N PRO A 270 18.21 -5.03 5.18
CA PRO A 270 18.32 -4.03 6.23
C PRO A 270 18.47 -2.62 5.65
N THR A 271 18.11 -1.61 6.43
CA THR A 271 18.35 -0.21 6.07
C THR A 271 19.86 0.09 6.20
N VAL A 272 20.47 0.58 5.12
CA VAL A 272 21.91 0.88 5.06
C VAL A 272 22.16 2.29 5.62
N GLY A 273 22.06 2.42 6.94
CA GLY A 273 22.19 3.70 7.64
C GLY A 273 23.62 4.24 7.70
N ASN A 274 23.93 5.29 6.94
CA ASN A 274 25.23 5.97 6.94
C ASN A 274 25.58 6.75 8.23
N GLN A 275 24.73 6.71 9.26
CA GLN A 275 24.91 7.43 10.53
C GLN A 275 25.27 6.50 11.72
N GLY A 276 25.56 5.22 11.48
CA GLY A 276 26.03 4.31 12.53
C GLY A 276 27.48 4.58 12.95
N MET A 277 27.85 4.18 14.18
CA MET A 277 29.24 4.23 14.69
C MET A 277 30.17 3.17 14.07
N LEU A 278 29.70 2.39 13.10
CA LEU A 278 30.44 1.34 12.41
C LEU A 278 30.78 1.79 10.99
N HIS A 279 31.90 1.32 10.45
CA HIS A 279 32.35 1.68 9.11
C HIS A 279 31.25 1.46 8.06
N THR A 280 31.01 2.48 7.23
CA THR A 280 30.08 2.39 6.10
C THR A 280 30.53 1.29 5.15
N SER A 281 29.70 0.25 5.00
CA SER A 281 29.91 -0.76 3.97
C SER A 281 29.87 -0.11 2.58
N ASN A 282 30.63 -0.64 1.62
CA ASN A 282 30.53 -0.17 0.25
C ASN A 282 29.33 -0.77 -0.52
N ILE A 283 28.64 -1.76 0.08
CA ILE A 283 27.39 -2.33 -0.43
C ILE A 283 26.32 -1.24 -0.52
N ARG A 284 25.66 -1.13 -1.68
CA ARG A 284 24.56 -0.20 -1.99
C ARG A 284 23.26 -0.96 -2.24
N LEU A 285 22.13 -0.27 -2.36
CA LEU A 285 20.84 -0.93 -2.55
C LEU A 285 20.75 -1.68 -3.90
N ARG A 286 21.35 -1.17 -4.99
CA ARG A 286 21.62 -1.96 -6.22
C ARG A 286 22.33 -3.30 -6.02
N ASP A 287 23.18 -3.44 -5.01
CA ASP A 287 23.92 -4.70 -4.80
C ASP A 287 23.00 -5.78 -4.21
N TYR A 288 21.89 -5.40 -3.57
CA TYR A 288 20.79 -6.32 -3.27
C TYR A 288 20.00 -6.68 -4.54
N ALA A 289 19.68 -5.71 -5.40
CA ALA A 289 18.98 -5.94 -6.68
C ALA A 289 19.75 -6.85 -7.66
N LYS A 290 21.10 -6.87 -7.60
CA LYS A 290 21.98 -7.81 -8.33
C LYS A 290 22.01 -9.24 -7.78
N HIS A 291 21.52 -9.46 -6.55
CA HIS A 291 21.71 -10.72 -5.82
C HIS A 291 20.41 -11.39 -5.38
N LEU A 292 19.29 -10.73 -5.60
CA LEU A 292 17.92 -11.13 -5.27
C LEU A 292 17.06 -11.05 -6.55
N ASP A 293 16.11 -11.97 -6.67
CA ASP A 293 15.33 -12.18 -7.90
C ASP A 293 14.04 -11.33 -7.94
N GLY A 294 13.68 -10.69 -6.82
CA GLY A 294 12.52 -9.80 -6.68
C GLY A 294 12.43 -9.16 -5.29
N LEU A 295 11.63 -8.09 -5.16
CA LEU A 295 11.44 -7.32 -3.91
C LEU A 295 9.99 -7.36 -3.43
N LEU A 296 9.82 -7.47 -2.11
CA LEU A 296 8.55 -7.25 -1.42
C LEU A 296 8.69 -6.09 -0.42
N LEU A 297 7.81 -5.09 -0.53
CA LEU A 297 7.67 -3.98 0.41
C LEU A 297 6.53 -4.28 1.39
N GLN A 298 6.86 -4.69 2.62
CA GLN A 298 5.88 -5.09 3.63
C GLN A 298 5.13 -3.87 4.22
N GLY A 299 3.98 -4.10 4.87
CA GLY A 299 3.22 -3.05 5.56
C GLY A 299 3.97 -2.42 6.76
N GLY A 300 3.31 -1.57 7.55
CA GLY A 300 3.85 -1.00 8.79
C GLY A 300 3.47 0.46 9.01
N ALA A 301 4.18 1.14 9.91
CA ALA A 301 3.93 2.53 10.28
C ALA A 301 4.02 3.50 9.08
N ASP A 302 3.02 4.38 9.01
CA ASP A 302 2.68 5.38 7.99
C ASP A 302 3.81 5.94 7.13
N VAL A 303 3.50 6.19 5.86
CA VAL A 303 4.37 6.97 4.97
C VAL A 303 4.35 8.43 5.45
N SER A 304 5.53 9.04 5.56
CA SER A 304 5.65 10.43 5.98
C SER A 304 5.00 11.38 4.97
N PRO A 305 4.18 12.36 5.40
CA PRO A 305 3.74 13.44 4.52
C PRO A 305 4.90 14.18 3.86
N GLN A 306 6.07 14.23 4.51
CA GLN A 306 7.30 14.82 3.94
C GLN A 306 7.92 14.03 2.76
N SER A 307 7.31 12.90 2.39
CA SER A 307 7.67 12.08 1.23
C SER A 307 6.76 12.32 0.02
N TYR A 308 5.61 13.00 0.19
CA TYR A 308 4.64 13.26 -0.90
C TYR A 308 3.90 14.62 -0.87
N GLU A 309 4.04 15.42 0.19
CA GLU A 309 3.51 16.79 0.30
C GLU A 309 4.66 17.82 0.30
N GLU A 310 4.48 18.97 -0.36
CA GLU A 310 5.43 20.09 -0.28
C GLU A 310 5.41 20.77 1.10
N VAL A 311 4.28 20.72 1.79
CA VAL A 311 4.05 21.27 3.13
C VAL A 311 3.29 20.24 3.95
N THR A 312 3.88 19.75 5.04
CA THR A 312 3.24 18.78 5.95
C THR A 312 1.98 19.37 6.57
N THR A 313 0.84 18.78 6.23
CA THR A 313 -0.48 19.22 6.72
C THR A 313 -0.76 18.85 8.18
N ARG A 314 -0.18 17.75 8.68
CA ARG A 314 -0.42 17.17 10.02
C ARG A 314 0.89 16.82 10.73
N PRO A 315 1.57 17.77 11.40
CA PRO A 315 2.87 17.54 12.04
C PRO A 315 2.83 16.53 13.21
N GLU A 316 1.65 16.26 13.77
CA GLU A 316 1.40 15.23 14.79
C GLU A 316 1.52 13.80 14.25
N TRP A 317 1.44 13.60 12.92
CA TRP A 317 1.59 12.30 12.25
C TRP A 317 2.81 12.33 11.30
N PRO A 318 4.03 12.24 11.84
CA PRO A 318 5.25 12.42 11.04
C PRO A 318 5.55 11.27 10.06
N GLY A 319 4.94 10.09 10.24
CA GLY A 319 5.28 8.85 9.54
C GLY A 319 6.74 8.41 9.77
N ASP A 320 7.20 7.38 9.04
CA ASP A 320 8.59 6.93 9.09
C ASP A 320 9.40 7.37 7.85
N ARG A 321 9.77 8.65 7.81
CA ARG A 321 10.59 9.20 6.72
C ARG A 321 11.94 8.48 6.56
N VAL A 322 12.49 7.89 7.62
CA VAL A 322 13.78 7.16 7.55
C VAL A 322 13.60 5.86 6.78
N ARG A 323 12.49 5.14 7.02
CA ARG A 323 12.09 3.97 6.24
C ARG A 323 11.69 4.35 4.81
N ASP A 324 10.94 5.43 4.62
CA ASP A 324 10.49 5.90 3.30
C ASP A 324 11.66 6.08 2.34
N MET A 325 12.67 6.89 2.71
CA MET A 325 13.79 7.21 1.82
C MET A 325 14.56 5.94 1.42
N TYR A 326 14.79 5.03 2.38
CA TYR A 326 15.44 3.74 2.14
C TYR A 326 14.63 2.84 1.19
N GLU A 327 13.32 2.70 1.40
CA GLU A 327 12.50 1.83 0.56
C GLU A 327 12.19 2.44 -0.82
N LEU A 328 12.19 3.77 -0.96
CA LEU A 328 12.10 4.46 -2.25
C LEU A 328 13.37 4.25 -3.09
N GLU A 329 14.57 4.36 -2.48
CA GLU A 329 15.84 4.04 -3.14
C GLU A 329 15.88 2.54 -3.51
N LEU A 330 15.41 1.66 -2.63
CA LEU A 330 15.34 0.21 -2.90
C LEU A 330 14.38 -0.14 -4.04
N LEU A 331 13.18 0.47 -4.06
CA LEU A 331 12.18 0.32 -5.11
C LEU A 331 12.74 0.76 -6.46
N HIS A 332 13.40 1.92 -6.51
CA HIS A 332 14.10 2.42 -7.70
C HIS A 332 15.14 1.41 -8.21
N GLU A 333 16.06 0.97 -7.35
CA GLU A 333 17.16 0.08 -7.74
C GLU A 333 16.68 -1.30 -8.23
N PHE A 334 15.55 -1.83 -7.73
CA PHE A 334 14.93 -3.05 -8.27
C PHE A 334 14.23 -2.82 -9.61
N ILE A 335 13.55 -1.69 -9.80
CA ILE A 335 12.89 -1.33 -11.07
C ILE A 335 13.91 -1.12 -12.19
N GLU A 336 14.98 -0.35 -11.93
CA GLU A 336 16.07 -0.13 -12.90
C GLU A 336 16.82 -1.44 -13.22
N SER A 337 16.89 -2.38 -12.27
CA SER A 337 17.42 -3.72 -12.47
C SER A 337 16.44 -4.67 -13.19
N GLY A 338 15.26 -4.19 -13.60
CA GLY A 338 14.22 -4.98 -14.29
C GLY A 338 13.57 -6.08 -13.43
N LYS A 339 13.79 -6.07 -12.11
CA LYS A 339 13.30 -7.08 -11.16
C LYS A 339 11.87 -6.73 -10.72
N PRO A 340 11.00 -7.72 -10.43
CA PRO A 340 9.64 -7.45 -9.99
C PRO A 340 9.58 -6.90 -8.57
N VAL A 341 8.53 -6.13 -8.30
CA VAL A 341 8.23 -5.59 -6.97
C VAL A 341 6.78 -5.83 -6.59
N LEU A 342 6.55 -6.25 -5.35
CA LEU A 342 5.23 -6.41 -4.74
C LEU A 342 5.13 -5.56 -3.46
N GLY A 343 4.21 -4.60 -3.43
CA GLY A 343 3.91 -3.79 -2.24
C GLY A 343 2.65 -4.28 -1.53
N VAL A 344 2.72 -4.40 -0.21
CA VAL A 344 1.59 -4.81 0.66
C VAL A 344 1.25 -3.69 1.64
N CYS A 345 -0.02 -3.30 1.73
CA CYS A 345 -0.52 -2.19 2.53
C CYS A 345 0.31 -0.92 2.28
N ARG A 346 1.12 -0.49 3.26
CA ARG A 346 2.08 0.60 3.11
C ARG A 346 3.01 0.46 1.90
N GLY A 347 3.35 -0.75 1.47
CA GLY A 347 4.11 -0.97 0.24
C GLY A 347 3.39 -0.50 -1.03
N CYS A 348 2.05 -0.59 -1.08
CA CYS A 348 1.23 -0.04 -2.16
C CYS A 348 1.26 1.50 -2.16
N GLN A 349 1.10 2.09 -0.98
CA GLN A 349 1.17 3.54 -0.76
C GLN A 349 2.55 4.09 -1.17
N LEU A 350 3.63 3.42 -0.79
CA LEU A 350 4.99 3.85 -1.14
C LEU A 350 5.28 3.72 -2.65
N ILE A 351 4.77 2.68 -3.31
CA ILE A 351 4.82 2.58 -4.79
C ILE A 351 4.11 3.79 -5.41
N ASN A 352 2.94 4.19 -4.91
CA ASN A 352 2.24 5.37 -5.40
C ASN A 352 3.06 6.66 -5.25
N VAL A 353 3.66 6.86 -4.07
CA VAL A 353 4.52 8.02 -3.77
C VAL A 353 5.77 8.05 -4.66
N ALA A 354 6.41 6.92 -4.92
CA ALA A 354 7.60 6.84 -5.79
C ALA A 354 7.36 7.36 -7.21
N PHE A 355 6.14 7.19 -7.74
CA PHE A 355 5.76 7.69 -9.06
C PHE A 355 5.22 9.14 -9.05
N GLY A 356 5.24 9.80 -7.88
CA GLY A 356 4.78 11.17 -7.68
C GLY A 356 3.28 11.29 -7.40
N GLY A 357 2.66 10.24 -6.86
CA GLY A 357 1.30 10.29 -6.33
C GLY A 357 1.27 10.75 -4.86
N THR A 358 0.07 11.05 -4.36
CA THR A 358 -0.17 11.50 -2.97
C THR A 358 -1.10 10.55 -2.22
N LEU A 359 -1.10 10.65 -0.90
CA LEU A 359 -1.96 9.85 -0.01
C LEU A 359 -3.02 10.73 0.68
N TYR A 360 -4.07 10.08 1.20
CA TYR A 360 -4.85 10.58 2.32
C TYR A 360 -4.04 10.32 3.60
N GLY A 361 -3.92 11.33 4.45
CA GLY A 361 -3.20 11.23 5.72
C GLY A 361 -3.97 10.42 6.77
N ASP A 362 -5.30 10.49 6.71
CA ASP A 362 -6.25 9.58 7.35
C ASP A 362 -7.59 9.60 6.57
N ILE A 363 -8.06 8.44 6.15
CA ILE A 363 -9.35 8.25 5.46
C ILE A 363 -10.51 8.78 6.30
N ALA A 364 -10.53 8.54 7.62
CA ALA A 364 -11.68 8.85 8.46
C ALA A 364 -11.94 10.36 8.60
N THR A 365 -10.90 11.19 8.50
CA THR A 365 -11.00 12.65 8.54
C THR A 365 -10.82 13.35 7.19
N ASP A 366 -10.02 12.81 6.26
CA ASP A 366 -9.87 13.39 4.91
C ASP A 366 -11.02 12.99 3.96
N VAL A 367 -11.69 11.85 4.18
CA VAL A 367 -12.78 11.33 3.35
C VAL A 367 -13.99 10.92 4.22
N PRO A 368 -14.78 11.87 4.77
CA PRO A 368 -15.87 11.57 5.71
C PRO A 368 -17.04 10.74 5.17
N THR A 369 -17.01 10.37 3.88
CA THR A 369 -17.99 9.49 3.21
C THR A 369 -17.46 8.07 2.96
N ALA A 370 -16.20 7.77 3.32
CA ALA A 370 -15.62 6.45 3.13
C ALA A 370 -16.12 5.42 4.14
N GLY A 371 -15.97 4.14 3.82
CA GLY A 371 -16.14 3.06 4.79
C GLY A 371 -15.06 3.07 5.88
N ILE A 372 -15.22 2.17 6.85
CA ILE A 372 -14.18 1.91 7.85
C ILE A 372 -13.12 1.03 7.21
N HIS A 373 -11.86 1.47 7.17
CA HIS A 373 -10.71 0.71 6.65
C HIS A 373 -9.79 0.15 7.75
N VAL A 374 -9.98 0.52 9.01
CA VAL A 374 -9.35 -0.10 10.19
C VAL A 374 -10.23 0.10 11.42
N ASN A 375 -10.26 -0.87 12.34
CA ASN A 375 -11.01 -0.82 13.59
C ASN A 375 -10.39 -1.76 14.64
N GLU A 376 -11.04 -1.90 15.79
CA GLU A 376 -10.62 -2.78 16.90
C GLU A 376 -10.55 -4.26 16.54
N GLN A 377 -11.23 -4.70 15.48
CA GLN A 377 -11.17 -6.09 14.99
C GLN A 377 -9.90 -6.34 14.15
N TYR A 378 -9.16 -5.30 13.76
CA TYR A 378 -7.81 -5.36 13.17
C TYR A 378 -7.68 -6.41 12.05
N ASP A 379 -6.99 -7.55 12.29
CA ASP A 379 -6.76 -8.61 11.30
C ASP A 379 -8.02 -9.40 10.92
N GLN A 380 -9.13 -9.18 11.61
CA GLN A 380 -10.46 -9.73 11.32
C GLN A 380 -11.38 -8.75 10.57
N HIS A 381 -11.00 -7.48 10.39
CA HIS A 381 -11.82 -6.52 9.65
C HIS A 381 -11.85 -6.78 8.14
N ARG A 382 -13.03 -6.65 7.51
CA ARG A 382 -13.28 -7.01 6.09
C ARG A 382 -14.08 -5.95 5.36
N HIS A 383 -13.83 -5.83 4.06
CA HIS A 383 -14.65 -5.06 3.11
C HIS A 383 -14.59 -5.72 1.71
N SER A 384 -15.51 -5.32 0.83
CA SER A 384 -15.51 -5.76 -0.57
C SER A 384 -14.71 -4.82 -1.46
N ILE A 385 -13.96 -5.40 -2.38
CA ILE A 385 -13.27 -4.70 -3.47
C ILE A 385 -13.86 -5.08 -4.82
N ARG A 386 -13.75 -4.18 -5.79
CA ARG A 386 -14.07 -4.39 -7.21
C ARG A 386 -12.83 -4.18 -8.06
N PHE A 387 -12.66 -5.02 -9.07
CA PHE A 387 -11.69 -4.81 -10.14
C PHE A 387 -12.32 -3.94 -11.25
N PRO A 388 -11.78 -2.75 -11.57
CA PRO A 388 -12.29 -1.92 -12.67
C PRO A 388 -12.15 -2.60 -14.04
N ASP A 389 -12.94 -2.16 -15.02
CA ASP A 389 -12.79 -2.61 -16.40
C ASP A 389 -11.44 -2.16 -16.96
N GLY A 390 -10.66 -3.11 -17.51
CA GLY A 390 -9.27 -2.89 -17.89
C GLY A 390 -8.24 -3.22 -16.81
N SER A 391 -8.67 -3.60 -15.59
CA SER A 391 -7.79 -4.19 -14.56
C SER A 391 -7.04 -5.39 -15.13
N THR A 392 -5.70 -5.36 -15.05
CA THR A 392 -4.83 -6.47 -15.43
C THR A 392 -4.78 -7.54 -14.34
N LEU A 393 -4.98 -7.12 -13.08
CA LEU A 393 -5.02 -7.95 -11.88
C LEU A 393 -6.26 -8.85 -11.87
N ALA A 394 -7.38 -8.41 -12.45
CA ALA A 394 -8.57 -9.24 -12.70
C ALA A 394 -8.28 -10.51 -13.53
N ASN A 395 -7.21 -10.54 -14.34
CA ASN A 395 -6.83 -11.74 -15.09
C ASN A 395 -6.18 -12.81 -14.21
N MET A 396 -5.73 -12.46 -13.00
CA MET A 396 -5.23 -13.41 -12.00
C MET A 396 -6.38 -14.08 -11.23
N PHE A 397 -7.57 -13.47 -11.25
CA PHE A 397 -8.77 -13.89 -10.50
C PHE A 397 -9.95 -14.14 -11.46
N PRO A 398 -9.84 -15.15 -12.35
CA PRO A 398 -10.84 -15.40 -13.38
C PRO A 398 -12.22 -15.64 -12.76
N HIS A 399 -13.25 -15.08 -13.41
CA HIS A 399 -14.66 -15.07 -12.96
C HIS A 399 -14.96 -14.25 -11.70
N GLN A 400 -13.96 -13.64 -11.05
CA GLN A 400 -14.17 -12.68 -9.96
C GLN A 400 -14.08 -11.25 -10.51
N ARG A 401 -15.15 -10.48 -10.34
CA ARG A 401 -15.18 -9.02 -10.58
C ARG A 401 -15.17 -8.23 -9.28
N GLU A 402 -15.70 -8.84 -8.23
CA GLU A 402 -15.69 -8.37 -6.86
C GLU A 402 -15.19 -9.50 -5.95
N ALA A 403 -14.57 -9.14 -4.84
CA ALA A 403 -14.04 -10.08 -3.84
C ALA A 403 -14.03 -9.43 -2.45
N ILE A 404 -13.93 -10.23 -1.38
CA ILE A 404 -13.75 -9.73 -0.01
C ILE A 404 -12.27 -9.83 0.35
N VAL A 405 -11.73 -8.80 0.98
CA VAL A 405 -10.36 -8.75 1.50
C VAL A 405 -10.34 -8.24 2.95
N ASN A 406 -9.18 -8.36 3.60
CA ASN A 406 -8.95 -7.72 4.89
C ASN A 406 -8.52 -6.25 4.75
N SER A 407 -8.84 -5.44 5.76
CA SER A 407 -8.52 -4.02 5.74
C SER A 407 -7.93 -3.60 7.09
N ILE A 408 -6.68 -3.11 7.08
CA ILE A 408 -5.93 -2.70 8.28
C ILE A 408 -5.14 -1.42 7.98
N HIS A 409 -5.81 -0.40 7.45
CA HIS A 409 -5.16 0.86 7.08
C HIS A 409 -6.04 2.08 7.36
N HIS A 410 -5.41 3.19 7.72
CA HIS A 410 -6.04 4.52 7.80
C HIS A 410 -5.51 5.48 6.73
N GLN A 411 -4.30 5.28 6.22
CA GLN A 411 -3.84 5.92 4.98
C GLN A 411 -4.31 5.16 3.72
N ALA A 412 -4.48 5.86 2.60
CA ALA A 412 -4.73 5.28 1.27
C ALA A 412 -4.26 6.21 0.15
N VAL A 413 -4.23 5.72 -1.09
CA VAL A 413 -3.89 6.54 -2.27
C VAL A 413 -4.98 7.59 -2.56
N LYS A 414 -4.56 8.85 -2.72
CA LYS A 414 -5.41 10.03 -3.01
C LYS A 414 -5.25 10.51 -4.44
N THR A 415 -4.01 10.75 -4.86
CA THR A 415 -3.67 11.03 -6.26
C THR A 415 -2.78 9.92 -6.77
N VAL A 416 -3.18 9.29 -7.89
CA VAL A 416 -2.44 8.21 -8.52
C VAL A 416 -1.16 8.73 -9.16
N GLY A 417 -0.03 8.09 -8.87
CA GLY A 417 1.28 8.42 -9.42
C GLY A 417 1.39 8.18 -10.93
N ARG A 418 2.42 8.78 -11.55
CA ARG A 418 2.62 8.72 -13.00
C ARG A 418 2.82 7.29 -13.49
N ASP A 419 2.20 6.95 -14.62
CA ASP A 419 2.25 5.62 -15.24
C ASP A 419 1.76 4.45 -14.37
N LEU A 420 1.01 4.73 -13.29
CA LEU A 420 0.23 3.75 -12.57
C LEU A 420 -1.17 3.59 -13.18
N ASN A 421 -1.67 2.35 -13.20
CA ASN A 421 -3.09 2.02 -13.33
C ASN A 421 -3.67 1.73 -11.94
N ILE A 422 -4.95 2.06 -11.74
CA ILE A 422 -5.77 1.51 -10.65
C ILE A 422 -6.16 0.09 -11.06
N GLU A 423 -5.88 -0.89 -10.22
CA GLU A 423 -6.11 -2.32 -10.47
C GLU A 423 -7.28 -2.89 -9.65
N ALA A 424 -7.56 -2.29 -8.48
CA ALA A 424 -8.71 -2.57 -7.62
C ALA A 424 -9.13 -1.31 -6.84
N VAL A 425 -10.41 -1.23 -6.47
CA VAL A 425 -10.98 -0.21 -5.57
C VAL A 425 -11.91 -0.86 -4.54
N SER A 426 -12.05 -0.24 -3.37
CA SER A 426 -13.11 -0.52 -2.41
C SER A 426 -14.48 -0.31 -3.06
N ALA A 427 -15.38 -1.29 -2.93
CA ALA A 427 -16.66 -1.29 -3.64
C ALA A 427 -17.72 -0.37 -2.99
N SER A 428 -17.53 0.03 -1.73
CA SER A 428 -18.44 0.93 -1.00
C SER A 428 -18.23 2.42 -1.29
N ASP A 429 -16.99 2.82 -1.54
CA ASP A 429 -16.55 4.22 -1.46
C ASP A 429 -15.50 4.62 -2.53
N GLY A 430 -14.94 3.65 -3.26
CA GLY A 430 -13.98 3.91 -4.33
C GLY A 430 -12.56 4.21 -3.87
N ILE A 431 -12.21 4.02 -2.59
CA ILE A 431 -10.82 4.06 -2.12
C ILE A 431 -9.96 3.08 -2.94
N ILE A 432 -8.73 3.48 -3.28
CA ILE A 432 -7.86 2.73 -4.19
C ILE A 432 -7.16 1.59 -3.44
N GLU A 433 -7.45 0.36 -3.85
CA GLU A 433 -7.04 -0.86 -3.15
C GLU A 433 -5.90 -1.62 -3.85
N ALA A 434 -5.67 -1.39 -5.14
CA ALA A 434 -4.47 -1.88 -5.81
C ALA A 434 -4.02 -0.95 -6.95
N VAL A 435 -2.71 -0.90 -7.18
CA VAL A 435 -2.08 -0.18 -8.30
C VAL A 435 -1.05 -1.03 -9.04
N ARG A 436 -0.82 -0.77 -10.32
CA ARG A 436 0.26 -1.37 -11.12
C ARG A 436 0.99 -0.31 -11.94
N TYR A 437 2.33 -0.35 -11.95
CA TYR A 437 3.13 0.43 -12.88
C TYR A 437 3.17 -0.22 -14.26
N ARG A 438 2.80 0.55 -15.30
CA ARG A 438 2.59 0.05 -16.66
C ARG A 438 3.85 -0.32 -17.42
N LYS A 439 5.01 0.21 -17.04
CA LYS A 439 6.27 0.09 -17.81
C LYS A 439 7.20 -1.03 -17.30
N ALA A 440 6.78 -1.82 -16.32
CA ALA A 440 7.51 -2.99 -15.82
C ALA A 440 6.62 -4.25 -15.87
N PRO A 441 7.19 -5.46 -16.05
CA PRO A 441 6.39 -6.70 -16.14
C PRO A 441 5.55 -6.97 -14.88
N PHE A 442 6.10 -6.68 -13.70
CA PHE A 442 5.40 -6.78 -12.43
C PHE A 442 5.95 -5.77 -11.42
N VAL A 443 5.27 -4.64 -11.28
CA VAL A 443 5.41 -3.73 -10.14
C VAL A 443 3.98 -3.43 -9.70
N VAL A 444 3.55 -4.06 -8.61
CA VAL A 444 2.16 -4.09 -8.16
C VAL A 444 2.10 -3.75 -6.67
N GLY A 445 1.18 -2.88 -6.29
CA GLY A 445 0.79 -2.64 -4.90
C GLY A 445 -0.62 -3.16 -4.63
N VAL A 446 -0.83 -3.79 -3.48
CA VAL A 446 -2.15 -4.11 -2.91
C VAL A 446 -2.24 -3.51 -1.51
N GLN A 447 -3.38 -2.91 -1.16
CA GLN A 447 -3.60 -2.17 0.09
C GLN A 447 -4.08 -3.08 1.23
N TRP A 448 -4.74 -4.20 0.90
CA TRP A 448 -5.00 -5.32 1.81
C TRP A 448 -3.73 -6.13 2.15
N HIS A 449 -3.85 -7.05 3.11
CA HIS A 449 -2.78 -7.90 3.63
C HIS A 449 -2.97 -9.37 3.21
N PRO A 450 -2.49 -9.78 2.01
CA PRO A 450 -2.65 -11.15 1.49
C PRO A 450 -1.98 -12.24 2.35
N GLU A 451 -1.05 -11.87 3.22
CA GLU A 451 -0.37 -12.78 4.17
C GLU A 451 -1.30 -13.32 5.27
N PHE A 452 -2.41 -12.65 5.57
CA PHE A 452 -3.43 -13.17 6.50
C PHE A 452 -4.57 -13.93 5.78
N HIS A 453 -4.55 -14.01 4.44
CA HIS A 453 -5.54 -14.76 3.67
C HIS A 453 -5.17 -16.25 3.64
N ARG A 454 -5.99 -17.10 4.28
CA ARG A 454 -5.83 -18.56 4.19
C ARG A 454 -6.19 -19.05 2.78
N ALA A 455 -5.24 -19.70 2.09
CA ALA A 455 -5.50 -20.38 0.83
C ALA A 455 -6.64 -21.40 0.99
N GLY A 456 -7.65 -21.32 0.12
CA GLY A 456 -8.87 -22.15 0.21
C GLY A 456 -9.89 -21.72 1.28
N GLY A 457 -9.71 -20.58 1.96
CA GLY A 457 -10.76 -19.97 2.77
C GLY A 457 -11.91 -19.47 1.88
N ALA A 458 -13.14 -19.85 2.19
CA ALA A 458 -14.29 -19.63 1.31
C ALA A 458 -14.78 -18.16 1.23
N GLU A 459 -14.29 -17.29 2.11
CA GLU A 459 -14.78 -15.91 2.27
C GLU A 459 -13.85 -14.87 1.60
N LEU A 460 -12.53 -15.06 1.65
CA LEU A 460 -11.55 -14.07 1.21
C LEU A 460 -10.95 -14.40 -0.16
N LEU A 461 -10.50 -13.37 -0.87
CA LEU A 461 -9.72 -13.49 -2.10
C LEU A 461 -8.51 -14.41 -1.90
N ASP A 462 -8.47 -15.58 -2.55
CA ASP A 462 -7.27 -16.43 -2.55
C ASP A 462 -6.14 -15.71 -3.27
N CYS A 463 -5.19 -15.16 -2.50
CA CYS A 463 -4.07 -14.38 -3.04
C CYS A 463 -2.94 -15.25 -3.61
N THR A 464 -3.14 -16.56 -3.74
CA THR A 464 -2.25 -17.49 -4.44
C THR A 464 -1.81 -17.00 -5.83
N PRO A 465 -2.71 -16.58 -6.75
CA PRO A 465 -2.32 -16.14 -8.08
C PRO A 465 -1.44 -14.88 -8.10
N LEU A 466 -1.58 -13.99 -7.11
CA LEU A 466 -0.76 -12.79 -6.98
C LEU A 466 0.70 -13.16 -6.67
N LEU A 467 0.90 -14.03 -5.66
CA LEU A 467 2.23 -14.52 -5.27
C LEU A 467 2.86 -15.37 -6.38
N ASP A 468 2.11 -16.29 -6.98
CA ASP A 468 2.60 -17.11 -8.10
C ASP A 468 3.00 -16.25 -9.30
N THR A 469 2.26 -15.18 -9.60
CA THR A 469 2.60 -14.25 -10.69
C THR A 469 3.87 -13.46 -10.39
N PHE A 470 4.02 -12.95 -9.16
CA PHE A 470 5.24 -12.28 -8.70
C PHE A 470 6.47 -13.20 -8.83
N LEU A 471 6.38 -14.43 -8.30
CA LEU A 471 7.47 -15.41 -8.31
C LEU A 471 7.74 -16.00 -9.71
N ARG A 472 6.74 -16.06 -10.59
CA ARG A 472 6.92 -16.39 -12.01
C ARG A 472 7.75 -15.31 -12.71
N VAL A 473 7.41 -14.04 -12.54
CA VAL A 473 8.17 -12.94 -13.14
C VAL A 473 9.58 -12.86 -12.55
N ALA A 474 9.76 -13.05 -11.24
CA ALA A 474 11.10 -13.10 -10.62
C ALA A 474 12.01 -14.16 -11.26
N ARG A 475 11.44 -15.33 -11.60
CA ARG A 475 12.12 -16.41 -12.32
C ARG A 475 12.44 -16.08 -13.77
N GLU A 476 11.65 -15.24 -14.42
CA GLU A 476 11.84 -14.76 -15.80
C GLU A 476 12.88 -13.63 -15.88
N THR A 477 12.96 -12.76 -14.87
CA THR A 477 13.84 -11.58 -14.81
C THR A 477 15.14 -11.80 -14.03
N ARG A 478 15.44 -13.03 -13.60
CA ARG A 478 16.56 -13.37 -12.70
C ARG A 478 17.99 -13.18 -13.26
N PHE A 479 18.12 -12.78 -14.51
CA PHE A 479 19.39 -12.66 -15.24
C PHE A 479 20.20 -11.42 -14.85
#